data_AF-A0A7S0LYX1-F1
#
_entry.id   AF-A0A7S0LYX1-F1
#
_cell.length_a   1.000
_cell.length_b   1.000
_cell.length_c   1.000
_cell.angle_alpha   90.00
_cell.angle_beta   90.00
_cell.angle_gamma   90.00
#
_symmetry.space_group_name_H-M   'P 1'
#
loop_
_entity.id
_entity.type
_entity.pdbx_description
1 polymer ?
#
loop_
_entity_poly.entity_id
_entity_poly.type
_entity_poly.pdbx_seq_one_letter_code
_entity_poly.pdbx_strand_id
1 'polypeptide(L)'
;PMQRVLTGLSPAVLRLVFKPVHNSSCSSAHRAWPSVRCHLMGQRCMSTAKTVTPAMVKELREKTGSPMMDCKNALEASAGNIESAIDWLRKKGMASAAKKESRKSADGLVVAMLDSTGRYGSVVELNSETDFVARNPVFQKLAVDLCRLHLASKELPELAAFKSARLPSGPKSAGEVSVEDAVKEMVATVGENCQLRRVAGLSVTEGGVFKYMHNALGDDMGKLGVLVALDSKTTNLEGLKKLGTELAMHVAAGGPLYA
;
A
#
# COMPACT_ATOMS: atom_id res chain seq x y z
N PRO A 1 65.75 10.95 -32.15
CA PRO A 1 64.50 10.67 -32.91
C PRO A 1 63.26 11.00 -32.04
N MET A 2 62.84 12.27 -31.94
CA MET A 2 61.64 12.83 -32.62
C MET A 2 60.39 11.91 -32.50
N GLN A 3 59.24 12.30 -31.92
CA GLN A 3 58.51 13.57 -32.08
C GLN A 3 57.36 13.77 -31.05
N ARG A 4 57.18 15.05 -30.63
CA ARG A 4 55.95 15.87 -30.37
C ARG A 4 54.93 15.44 -29.29
N VAL A 5 54.69 16.17 -28.17
CA VAL A 5 54.22 17.57 -27.93
C VAL A 5 52.71 17.70 -28.21
N LEU A 6 51.80 17.93 -27.24
CA LEU A 6 51.32 19.23 -26.67
C LEU A 6 50.33 18.94 -25.49
N THR A 7 50.58 19.32 -24.23
CA THR A 7 50.26 20.58 -23.48
C THR A 7 48.80 20.84 -23.07
N GLY A 8 48.58 21.14 -21.77
CA GLY A 8 47.49 21.97 -21.21
C GLY A 8 46.72 21.32 -20.04
N LEU A 9 47.10 21.42 -18.76
CA LEU A 9 46.95 22.53 -17.77
C LEU A 9 45.51 23.00 -17.44
N SER A 10 44.94 22.43 -16.35
CA SER A 10 44.26 23.08 -15.19
C SER A 10 42.89 23.81 -15.37
N PRO A 11 42.21 24.33 -14.31
CA PRO A 11 41.29 23.60 -13.42
C PRO A 11 39.91 24.31 -13.19
N ALA A 12 39.13 23.80 -12.22
CA ALA A 12 38.18 24.49 -11.34
C ALA A 12 36.67 24.60 -11.70
N VAL A 13 35.88 23.93 -10.83
CA VAL A 13 34.67 24.40 -10.11
C VAL A 13 33.85 25.52 -10.76
N LEU A 14 32.60 25.20 -11.14
CA LEU A 14 31.56 26.21 -11.36
C LEU A 14 30.25 25.85 -10.63
N ARG A 15 29.92 26.71 -9.68
CA ARG A 15 28.70 26.77 -8.86
C ARG A 15 27.64 27.56 -9.64
N LEU A 16 26.50 26.96 -9.97
CA LEU A 16 25.38 27.68 -10.60
C LEU A 16 24.24 27.88 -9.60
N VAL A 17 24.01 29.15 -9.27
CA VAL A 17 22.86 29.68 -8.55
C VAL A 17 21.95 30.32 -9.60
N PHE A 18 20.65 29.99 -9.62
CA PHE A 18 19.66 30.75 -10.38
C PHE A 18 18.62 31.37 -9.44
N LYS A 19 18.44 32.69 -9.58
CA LYS A 19 17.41 33.53 -8.98
C LYS A 19 16.54 34.14 -10.12
N PRO A 20 15.37 34.73 -9.80
CA PRO A 20 14.17 34.64 -10.62
C PRO A 20 14.06 35.71 -11.72
N VAL A 21 13.25 35.42 -12.73
CA VAL A 21 12.87 36.36 -13.79
C VAL A 21 11.57 37.07 -13.41
N HIS A 22 11.63 38.39 -13.23
CA HIS A 22 10.47 39.26 -13.25
C HIS A 22 10.58 40.30 -14.37
N ASN A 23 9.52 40.33 -15.18
CA ASN A 23 8.77 41.47 -15.67
C ASN A 23 9.46 42.53 -16.55
N SER A 24 8.89 42.77 -17.73
CA SER A 24 8.15 44.01 -18.06
C SER A 24 8.14 44.27 -19.57
N SER A 25 6.97 44.58 -20.13
CA SER A 25 6.71 45.93 -20.66
C SER A 25 5.33 46.00 -21.31
N CYS A 26 4.58 46.97 -20.83
CA CYS A 26 3.32 47.47 -21.33
C CYS A 26 3.55 48.34 -22.58
N SER A 27 2.69 48.26 -23.59
CA SER A 27 2.47 49.39 -24.50
C SER A 27 1.03 49.38 -25.04
N SER A 28 0.40 50.53 -24.80
CA SER A 28 -0.94 50.99 -25.15
C SER A 28 -1.33 50.93 -26.63
N ALA A 29 -2.61 50.66 -26.91
CA ALA A 29 -3.37 51.36 -27.94
C ALA A 29 -4.89 51.21 -27.72
N HIS A 30 -5.55 52.33 -27.47
CA HIS A 30 -7.00 52.47 -27.60
C HIS A 30 -7.43 52.31 -29.07
N ARG A 31 -8.57 51.63 -29.30
CA ARG A 31 -9.65 52.11 -30.16
C ARG A 31 -10.91 51.27 -29.94
N ALA A 32 -12.00 51.98 -29.68
CA ALA A 32 -13.37 51.49 -29.66
C ALA A 32 -13.75 50.82 -31.00
N TRP A 33 -14.84 50.05 -31.00
CA TRP A 33 -15.97 50.04 -31.95
C TRP A 33 -16.89 48.81 -31.67
N PRO A 34 -18.16 48.80 -32.14
CA PRO A 34 -19.31 48.74 -31.24
C PRO A 34 -20.06 47.41 -31.21
N SER A 35 -21.03 47.36 -30.30
CA SER A 35 -22.08 46.36 -30.15
C SER A 35 -22.71 45.96 -31.50
N VAL A 36 -22.38 44.77 -31.98
CA VAL A 36 -23.21 44.06 -32.96
C VAL A 36 -23.73 42.80 -32.31
N ARG A 37 -25.03 42.87 -32.03
CA ARG A 37 -25.89 41.82 -31.53
C ARG A 37 -25.99 40.74 -32.62
N CYS A 38 -25.11 39.74 -32.58
CA CYS A 38 -25.23 38.56 -33.43
C CYS A 38 -26.27 37.62 -32.82
N HIS A 39 -27.55 37.89 -33.12
CA HIS A 39 -28.59 36.88 -33.13
C HIS A 39 -28.43 36.09 -34.43
N LEU A 40 -27.75 34.94 -34.39
CA LEU A 40 -27.98 33.85 -35.35
C LEU A 40 -27.25 32.59 -34.89
N MET A 41 -28.04 31.53 -34.79
CA MET A 41 -27.67 30.13 -34.72
C MET A 41 -26.95 29.69 -33.45
N GLY A 42 -27.79 29.41 -32.44
CA GLY A 42 -27.52 28.37 -31.47
C GLY A 42 -27.35 27.03 -32.17
N GLN A 43 -26.12 26.72 -32.57
CA GLN A 43 -25.66 25.35 -32.66
C GLN A 43 -24.72 25.15 -31.48
N ARG A 44 -25.30 24.81 -30.32
CA ARG A 44 -24.54 24.05 -29.33
C ARG A 44 -24.07 22.81 -30.08
N CYS A 45 -22.75 22.72 -30.29
CA CYS A 45 -22.10 21.43 -30.46
C CYS A 45 -22.48 20.61 -29.23
N MET A 46 -23.59 19.88 -29.31
CA MET A 46 -23.92 18.83 -28.37
C MET A 46 -22.90 17.73 -28.68
N SER A 47 -21.72 17.86 -28.08
CA SER A 47 -20.85 16.72 -27.88
C SER A 47 -21.72 15.66 -27.22
N THR A 48 -21.97 14.57 -27.93
CA THR A 48 -22.64 13.37 -27.45
C THR A 48 -21.74 12.66 -26.44
N ALA A 49 -21.38 13.36 -25.37
CA ALA A 49 -20.88 12.72 -24.16
C ALA A 49 -22.08 12.06 -23.52
N LYS A 50 -22.10 10.72 -23.51
CA LYS A 50 -23.03 9.93 -22.68
C LYS A 50 -23.00 10.54 -21.28
N THR A 51 -24.10 11.18 -20.89
CA THR A 51 -24.15 11.96 -19.64
C THR A 51 -23.97 11.02 -18.47
N VAL A 52 -22.82 11.12 -17.79
CA VAL A 52 -22.55 10.38 -16.56
C VAL A 52 -23.60 10.77 -15.53
N THR A 53 -24.49 9.84 -15.18
CA THR A 53 -25.55 10.11 -14.21
C THR A 53 -25.02 9.94 -12.78
N PRO A 54 -25.51 10.71 -11.80
CA PRO A 54 -25.13 10.54 -10.40
C PRO A 54 -25.40 9.13 -9.86
N ALA A 55 -26.45 8.46 -10.37
CA ALA A 55 -26.78 7.09 -10.02
C ALA A 55 -25.68 6.10 -10.42
N MET A 56 -25.11 6.24 -11.62
CA MET A 56 -24.00 5.39 -12.08
C MET A 56 -22.72 5.61 -11.26
N VAL A 57 -22.45 6.84 -10.84
CA VAL A 57 -21.30 7.14 -9.96
C VAL A 57 -21.48 6.47 -8.61
N LYS A 58 -22.70 6.49 -8.05
CA LYS A 58 -23.04 5.80 -6.80
C LYS A 58 -22.88 4.29 -6.95
N GLU A 59 -23.41 3.69 -8.01
CA GLU A 59 -23.28 2.25 -8.29
C GLU A 59 -21.80 1.81 -8.39
N LEU A 60 -20.97 2.56 -9.12
CA LEU A 60 -19.55 2.25 -9.26
C LEU A 60 -18.80 2.36 -7.93
N ARG A 61 -19.18 3.32 -7.08
CA ARG A 61 -18.61 3.47 -5.74
C ARG A 61 -18.99 2.32 -4.82
N GLU A 62 -20.25 1.87 -4.84
CA GLU A 62 -20.70 0.73 -4.04
C GLU A 62 -19.99 -0.56 -4.45
N LYS A 63 -19.72 -0.73 -5.75
CA LYS A 63 -18.98 -1.89 -6.27
C LYS A 63 -17.49 -1.87 -5.94
N THR A 64 -16.83 -0.71 -6.02
CA THR A 64 -15.35 -0.64 -5.96
C THR A 64 -14.78 -0.03 -4.68
N GLY A 65 -15.60 0.65 -3.88
CA GLY A 65 -15.17 1.40 -2.70
C GLY A 65 -14.23 2.57 -2.98
N SER A 66 -14.08 2.99 -4.24
CA SER A 66 -13.13 4.04 -4.64
C SER A 66 -13.65 5.45 -4.34
N PRO A 67 -12.76 6.47 -4.25
CA PRO A 67 -13.17 7.86 -4.03
C PRO A 67 -14.16 8.36 -5.08
N MET A 68 -15.14 9.17 -4.67
CA MET A 68 -16.26 9.61 -5.54
C MET A 68 -15.79 10.28 -6.84
N MET A 69 -14.78 11.15 -6.75
CA MET A 69 -14.23 11.84 -7.92
C MET A 69 -13.50 10.90 -8.87
N ASP A 70 -12.87 9.84 -8.35
CA ASP A 70 -12.22 8.85 -9.20
C ASP A 70 -13.26 8.02 -9.94
N CYS A 71 -14.39 7.67 -9.31
CA CYS A 71 -15.51 7.00 -9.99
C CYS A 71 -16.11 7.87 -11.10
N LYS A 72 -16.28 9.17 -10.87
CA LYS A 72 -16.77 10.10 -11.90
C LYS A 72 -15.80 10.18 -13.08
N ASN A 73 -14.51 10.41 -12.81
CA ASN A 73 -13.48 10.49 -13.84
C ASN A 73 -13.35 9.17 -14.64
N ALA A 74 -13.50 8.03 -13.97
CA ALA A 74 -13.47 6.71 -14.62
C ALA A 74 -14.65 6.53 -15.58
N LEU A 75 -15.85 6.95 -15.18
CA LEU A 75 -17.05 6.88 -16.01
C LEU A 75 -16.98 7.86 -17.18
N GLU A 76 -16.40 9.05 -16.99
CA GLU A 76 -16.16 10.02 -18.07
C GLU A 76 -15.15 9.45 -19.09
N ALA A 77 -14.05 8.87 -18.64
CA ALA A 77 -13.04 8.25 -19.50
C ALA A 77 -13.55 6.99 -20.22
N SER A 78 -14.54 6.30 -19.64
CA SER A 78 -15.11 5.05 -20.17
C SER A 78 -16.46 5.23 -20.87
N ALA A 79 -16.86 6.48 -21.15
CA ALA A 79 -18.14 6.82 -21.78
C ALA A 79 -19.36 6.13 -21.12
N GLY A 80 -19.35 6.04 -19.78
CA GLY A 80 -20.42 5.42 -19.00
C GLY A 80 -20.47 3.89 -19.02
N ASN A 81 -19.41 3.20 -19.46
CA ASN A 81 -19.28 1.76 -19.29
C ASN A 81 -18.71 1.43 -17.90
N ILE A 82 -19.45 0.64 -17.11
CA ILE A 82 -19.07 0.26 -15.74
C ILE A 82 -17.86 -0.68 -15.73
N GLU A 83 -17.80 -1.67 -16.61
CA GLU A 83 -16.70 -2.65 -16.63
C GLU A 83 -15.39 -1.98 -17.02
N SER A 84 -15.41 -1.17 -18.09
CA SER A 84 -14.24 -0.40 -18.52
C SER A 84 -13.81 0.63 -17.46
N ALA A 85 -14.76 1.18 -16.69
CA ALA A 85 -14.44 2.09 -15.59
C ALA A 85 -13.75 1.37 -14.41
N ILE A 86 -14.11 0.12 -14.12
CA ILE A 86 -13.43 -0.70 -13.10
C ILE A 86 -11.97 -0.96 -13.52
N ASP A 87 -11.74 -1.33 -14.77
CA ASP A 87 -10.38 -1.53 -15.30
C ASP A 87 -9.55 -0.25 -15.28
N TRP A 88 -10.18 0.88 -15.59
CA TRP A 88 -9.54 2.18 -15.50
C TRP A 88 -9.14 2.53 -14.06
N LEU A 89 -10.03 2.29 -13.09
CA LEU A 89 -9.77 2.48 -11.67
C LEU A 89 -8.63 1.57 -11.18
N ARG A 90 -8.56 0.33 -11.65
CA ARG A 90 -7.48 -0.60 -11.30
C ARG A 90 -6.13 -0.09 -11.80
N LYS A 91 -6.05 0.32 -13.07
CA LYS A 91 -4.83 0.90 -13.67
C LYS A 91 -4.39 2.19 -12.94
N LYS A 92 -5.34 3.08 -12.66
CA LYS A 92 -5.08 4.31 -11.89
C LYS A 92 -4.62 4.01 -10.46
N GLY A 93 -5.22 3.03 -9.82
CA GLY A 93 -4.86 2.57 -8.47
C GLY A 93 -3.39 2.18 -8.39
N MET A 94 -2.93 1.31 -9.29
CA MET A 94 -1.52 0.88 -9.36
C MET A 94 -0.56 2.06 -9.57
N ALA A 95 -0.90 2.99 -10.47
CA ALA A 95 -0.10 4.19 -10.70
C ALA A 95 -0.08 5.13 -9.49
N SER A 96 -1.19 5.24 -8.75
CA SER A 96 -1.27 6.06 -7.54
C SER A 96 -0.47 5.46 -6.39
N ALA A 97 -0.42 4.14 -6.28
CA ALA A 97 0.36 3.44 -5.26
C ALA A 97 1.86 3.66 -5.46
N ALA A 98 2.35 3.52 -6.69
CA ALA A 98 3.75 3.78 -7.05
C ALA A 98 4.19 5.21 -6.70
N LYS A 99 3.30 6.21 -6.84
CA LYS A 99 3.60 7.60 -6.45
C LYS A 99 3.62 7.85 -4.95
N LYS A 100 2.92 7.02 -4.17
CA LYS A 100 2.79 7.17 -2.72
C LYS A 100 3.83 6.36 -1.95
N GLU A 101 4.48 5.40 -2.61
CA GLU A 101 5.50 4.53 -2.02
C GLU A 101 6.66 5.29 -1.37
N SER A 102 7.00 6.49 -1.87
CA SER A 102 8.06 7.32 -1.31
C SER A 102 7.72 8.00 0.02
N ARG A 103 6.46 7.91 0.48
CA ARG A 103 6.02 8.52 1.74
C ARG A 103 6.35 7.60 2.91
N LYS A 104 6.67 8.20 4.06
CA LYS A 104 7.02 7.43 5.26
C LYS A 104 5.77 6.79 5.88
N SER A 105 5.72 5.46 5.89
CA SER A 105 4.72 4.67 6.63
C SER A 105 5.35 4.15 7.93
N ALA A 106 5.02 4.79 9.05
CA ALA A 106 5.59 4.46 10.37
C ALA A 106 4.61 3.75 11.30
N ASP A 107 3.30 3.88 11.04
CA ASP A 107 2.25 3.16 11.75
C ASP A 107 1.89 1.86 11.01
N GLY A 108 0.96 1.08 11.56
CA GLY A 108 0.53 -0.18 10.96
C GLY A 108 -0.12 -1.15 11.92
N LEU A 109 -0.20 -2.39 11.47
CA LEU A 109 -0.71 -3.54 12.20
C LEU A 109 0.24 -4.72 12.05
N VAL A 110 0.49 -5.40 13.15
CA VAL A 110 1.17 -6.70 13.19
C VAL A 110 0.12 -7.77 13.41
N VAL A 111 0.17 -8.83 12.60
CA VAL A 111 -0.69 -10.02 12.73
C VAL A 111 0.18 -11.24 12.96
N ALA A 112 -0.08 -11.99 14.03
CA ALA A 112 0.62 -13.22 14.37
C ALA A 112 -0.36 -14.38 14.57
N MET A 113 -0.16 -15.47 13.83
CA MET A 113 -1.00 -16.67 13.89
C MET A 113 -0.16 -17.93 14.06
N LEU A 114 -0.76 -18.93 14.71
CA LEU A 114 -0.15 -20.22 14.94
C LEU A 114 -0.91 -21.28 14.14
N ASP A 115 -0.20 -22.29 13.65
CA ASP A 115 -0.82 -23.47 13.05
C ASP A 115 -1.61 -24.24 14.11
N SER A 116 -2.59 -25.02 13.66
CA SER A 116 -3.38 -25.96 14.46
C SER A 116 -2.52 -26.88 15.35
N THR A 117 -1.32 -27.23 14.89
CA THR A 117 -0.37 -28.08 15.59
C THR A 117 0.43 -27.34 16.68
N GLY A 118 0.41 -26.00 16.69
CA GLY A 118 1.23 -25.17 17.57
C GLY A 118 2.73 -25.23 17.29
N ARG A 119 3.17 -25.88 16.21
CA ARG A 119 4.60 -26.06 15.88
C ARG A 119 5.13 -25.06 14.85
N TYR A 120 4.24 -24.33 14.19
CA TYR A 120 4.60 -23.27 13.26
C TYR A 120 3.84 -22.00 13.61
N GLY A 121 4.54 -20.88 13.63
CA GLY A 121 3.98 -19.55 13.80
C GLY A 121 4.38 -18.64 12.63
N SER A 122 3.44 -17.78 12.23
CA SER A 122 3.61 -16.79 11.17
C SER A 122 3.37 -15.40 11.74
N VAL A 123 4.21 -14.44 11.38
CA VAL A 123 4.04 -13.02 11.71
C VAL A 123 4.18 -12.16 10.47
N VAL A 124 3.26 -11.21 10.31
CA VAL A 124 3.24 -10.27 9.20
C VAL A 124 3.10 -8.85 9.74
N GLU A 125 3.94 -7.94 9.24
CA GLU A 125 3.89 -6.50 9.54
C GLU A 125 3.41 -5.73 8.30
N LEU A 126 2.22 -5.14 8.38
CA LEU A 126 1.65 -4.27 7.35
C LEU A 126 1.58 -2.84 7.87
N ASN A 127 2.35 -1.94 7.24
CA ASN A 127 2.46 -0.55 7.63
C ASN A 127 1.50 0.36 6.86
N SER A 128 1.13 1.48 7.49
CA SER A 128 0.33 2.58 6.94
C SER A 128 0.93 3.94 7.33
N GLU A 129 0.49 5.02 6.69
CA GLU A 129 0.90 6.38 7.08
C GLU A 129 0.28 6.78 8.43
N THR A 130 -1.01 6.50 8.63
CA THR A 130 -1.76 6.87 9.84
C THR A 130 -2.34 5.67 10.58
N ASP A 131 -2.69 5.86 11.86
CA ASP A 131 -3.29 4.82 12.71
C ASP A 131 -4.79 4.58 12.42
N PHE A 132 -5.47 5.53 11.78
CA PHE A 132 -6.86 5.38 11.37
C PHE A 132 -7.04 4.25 10.36
N VAL A 133 -6.06 4.07 9.47
CA VAL A 133 -6.06 3.00 8.47
C VAL A 133 -5.89 1.64 9.14
N ALA A 134 -5.05 1.52 10.16
CA ALA A 134 -4.82 0.27 10.88
C ALA A 134 -6.08 -0.25 11.60
N ARG A 135 -7.03 0.62 11.93
CA ARG A 135 -8.31 0.27 12.55
C ARG A 135 -9.42 -0.06 11.54
N ASN A 136 -9.17 0.13 10.25
CA ASN A 136 -10.15 -0.17 9.21
C ASN A 136 -10.33 -1.70 9.06
N PRO A 137 -11.57 -2.23 9.07
CA PRO A 137 -11.81 -3.67 8.96
C PRO A 137 -11.28 -4.26 7.64
N VAL A 138 -11.28 -3.49 6.54
CA VAL A 138 -10.75 -3.96 5.24
C VAL A 138 -9.22 -4.14 5.33
N PHE A 139 -8.53 -3.22 6.01
CA PHE A 139 -7.08 -3.29 6.23
C PHE A 139 -6.70 -4.46 7.14
N GLN A 140 -7.44 -4.64 8.25
CA GLN A 140 -7.27 -5.77 9.16
C GLN A 140 -7.49 -7.10 8.45
N LYS A 141 -8.55 -7.20 7.63
CA LYS A 141 -8.83 -8.41 6.84
C LYS A 141 -7.66 -8.74 5.91
N LEU A 142 -7.13 -7.75 5.18
CA LEU A 142 -5.96 -7.97 4.30
C LEU A 142 -4.75 -8.47 5.10
N ALA A 143 -4.43 -7.86 6.24
CA ALA A 143 -3.31 -8.29 7.07
C ALA A 143 -3.46 -9.74 7.58
N VAL A 144 -4.68 -10.13 7.96
CA VAL A 144 -5.02 -11.51 8.35
C VAL A 144 -4.89 -12.46 7.15
N ASP A 145 -5.42 -12.11 5.98
CA ASP A 145 -5.36 -12.94 4.79
C ASP A 145 -3.90 -13.16 4.34
N LEU A 146 -3.05 -12.15 4.45
CA LEU A 146 -1.59 -12.25 4.23
C LEU A 146 -0.94 -13.22 5.23
N CYS A 147 -1.24 -13.06 6.52
CA CYS A 147 -0.66 -13.93 7.54
C CYS A 147 -1.14 -15.39 7.40
N ARG A 148 -2.38 -15.61 6.92
CA ARG A 148 -2.95 -16.94 6.63
C ARG A 148 -2.25 -17.58 5.44
N LEU A 149 -2.01 -16.81 4.38
CA LEU A 149 -1.27 -17.29 3.22
C LEU A 149 0.14 -17.76 3.61
N HIS A 150 0.84 -16.95 4.40
CA HIS A 150 2.17 -17.32 4.90
C HIS A 150 2.12 -18.56 5.79
N LEU A 151 1.15 -18.64 6.71
CA LEU A 151 0.95 -19.80 7.57
C LEU A 151 0.67 -21.09 6.77
N ALA A 152 -0.15 -21.00 5.72
CA ALA A 152 -0.50 -22.13 4.87
C ALA A 152 0.67 -22.62 4.03
N SER A 153 1.54 -21.70 3.56
CA SER A 153 2.74 -22.07 2.81
C SER A 153 3.74 -22.86 3.65
N LYS A 154 3.78 -22.64 4.98
CA LYS A 154 4.74 -23.24 5.92
C LYS A 154 6.21 -23.08 5.53
N GLU A 155 6.49 -22.28 4.52
CA GLU A 155 7.81 -21.90 4.08
C GLU A 155 8.19 -20.58 4.73
N LEU A 156 9.49 -20.30 4.79
CA LEU A 156 10.04 -19.00 5.18
C LEU A 156 10.46 -18.25 3.91
N PRO A 157 9.52 -17.84 3.03
CA PRO A 157 9.87 -17.13 1.83
C PRO A 157 10.52 -15.80 2.21
N GLU A 158 11.61 -15.48 1.52
CA GLU A 158 12.11 -14.11 1.47
C GLU A 158 10.96 -13.16 1.08
N LEU A 159 10.94 -11.96 1.66
CA LEU A 159 9.87 -10.98 1.43
C LEU A 159 9.55 -10.77 -0.06
N ALA A 160 10.57 -10.81 -0.93
CA ALA A 160 10.42 -10.67 -2.38
C ALA A 160 9.61 -11.82 -3.00
N ALA A 161 9.87 -13.06 -2.58
CA ALA A 161 9.12 -14.23 -3.02
C ALA A 161 7.67 -14.16 -2.51
N PHE A 162 7.47 -13.74 -1.26
CA PHE A 162 6.14 -13.61 -0.67
C PHE A 162 5.27 -12.55 -1.36
N LYS A 163 5.85 -11.43 -1.81
CA LYS A 163 5.13 -10.41 -2.60
C LYS A 163 4.55 -10.95 -3.91
N SER A 164 5.17 -11.99 -4.47
CA SER A 164 4.72 -12.64 -5.70
C SER A 164 3.67 -13.73 -5.44
N ALA A 165 3.45 -14.14 -4.20
CA ALA A 165 2.45 -15.14 -3.86
C ALA A 165 1.03 -14.67 -4.21
N ARG A 166 0.12 -15.63 -4.42
CA ARG A 166 -1.27 -15.35 -4.82
C ARG A 166 -2.20 -15.46 -3.63
N LEU A 167 -2.99 -14.42 -3.41
CA LEU A 167 -4.13 -14.42 -2.51
C LEU A 167 -5.38 -14.85 -3.28
N PRO A 168 -6.31 -15.58 -2.64
CA PRO A 168 -7.56 -16.00 -3.28
C PRO A 168 -8.51 -14.83 -3.57
N SER A 169 -8.37 -13.72 -2.85
CA SER A 169 -9.13 -12.48 -3.08
C SER A 169 -8.33 -11.26 -2.65
N GLY A 170 -8.42 -10.17 -3.41
CA GLY A 170 -7.88 -8.86 -3.06
C GLY A 170 -8.93 -7.94 -2.40
N PRO A 171 -8.54 -6.76 -1.90
CA PRO A 171 -9.48 -5.78 -1.33
C PRO A 171 -10.55 -5.29 -2.32
N LYS A 172 -10.25 -5.26 -3.63
CA LYS A 172 -11.19 -4.83 -4.68
C LYS A 172 -11.51 -5.92 -5.70
N SER A 173 -10.71 -6.98 -5.77
CA SER A 173 -10.79 -8.02 -6.79
C SER A 173 -11.27 -9.36 -6.20
N ALA A 174 -12.31 -9.95 -6.80
CA ALA A 174 -12.92 -11.22 -6.36
C ALA A 174 -12.20 -12.48 -6.89
N GLY A 175 -10.97 -12.36 -7.38
CA GLY A 175 -10.18 -13.47 -7.93
C GLY A 175 -8.74 -13.47 -7.42
N GLU A 176 -7.92 -14.37 -7.95
CA GLU A 176 -6.52 -14.46 -7.54
C GLU A 176 -5.76 -13.19 -7.86
N VAL A 177 -5.14 -12.60 -6.83
CA VAL A 177 -4.33 -11.37 -6.95
C VAL A 177 -2.98 -11.61 -6.30
N SER A 178 -1.92 -11.02 -6.86
CA SER A 178 -0.61 -11.05 -6.20
C SER A 178 -0.67 -10.29 -4.87
N VAL A 179 0.14 -10.69 -3.90
CA VAL A 179 0.25 -9.96 -2.62
C VAL A 179 0.61 -8.49 -2.85
N GLU A 180 1.52 -8.21 -3.78
CA GLU A 180 1.90 -6.84 -4.14
C GLU A 180 0.72 -6.04 -4.71
N ASP A 181 -0.06 -6.62 -5.63
CA ASP A 181 -1.21 -5.94 -6.22
C ASP A 181 -2.34 -5.74 -5.20
N ALA A 182 -2.54 -6.70 -4.27
CA ALA A 182 -3.51 -6.56 -3.20
C ALA A 182 -3.16 -5.39 -2.26
N VAL A 183 -1.88 -5.19 -1.94
CA VAL A 183 -1.41 -4.02 -1.18
C VAL A 183 -1.60 -2.73 -1.99
N LYS A 184 -1.32 -2.74 -3.30
CA LYS A 184 -1.57 -1.57 -4.17
C LYS A 184 -3.07 -1.24 -4.30
N GLU A 185 -3.94 -2.24 -4.35
CA GLU A 185 -5.39 -2.07 -4.32
C GLU A 185 -5.84 -1.42 -3.00
N MET A 186 -5.24 -1.82 -1.87
CA MET A 186 -5.49 -1.19 -0.56
C MET A 186 -5.12 0.30 -0.58
N VAL A 187 -3.94 0.66 -1.12
CA VAL A 187 -3.52 2.05 -1.28
C VAL A 187 -4.51 2.85 -2.12
N ALA A 188 -5.10 2.22 -3.14
CA ALA A 188 -6.12 2.84 -3.99
C ALA A 188 -7.48 2.99 -3.29
N THR A 189 -7.80 2.17 -2.28
CA THR A 189 -9.02 2.32 -1.47
C THR A 189 -8.85 3.39 -0.42
N VAL A 190 -7.75 3.30 0.35
CA VAL A 190 -7.51 4.13 1.54
C VAL A 190 -7.01 5.52 1.15
N GLY A 191 -6.19 5.61 0.09
CA GLY A 191 -5.59 6.86 -0.32
C GLY A 191 -4.28 7.21 0.40
N GLU A 192 -3.73 6.32 1.21
CA GLU A 192 -2.46 6.48 1.93
C GLU A 192 -1.47 5.38 1.55
N ASN A 193 -0.17 5.64 1.72
CA ASN A 193 0.88 4.65 1.51
C ASN A 193 0.74 3.50 2.51
N CYS A 194 0.57 2.29 1.97
CA CYS A 194 0.50 1.05 2.72
C CYS A 194 1.59 0.13 2.18
N GLN A 195 2.36 -0.49 3.06
CA GLN A 195 3.50 -1.31 2.67
C GLN A 195 3.57 -2.59 3.49
N LEU A 196 3.74 -3.71 2.81
CA LEU A 196 4.16 -4.95 3.45
C LEU A 196 5.65 -4.84 3.77
N ARG A 197 5.97 -4.66 5.05
CA ARG A 197 7.33 -4.38 5.48
C ARG A 197 8.12 -5.65 5.76
N ARG A 198 7.52 -6.60 6.48
CA ARG A 198 8.18 -7.82 6.94
C ARG A 198 7.20 -8.97 7.03
N VAL A 199 7.73 -10.15 6.77
CA VAL A 199 7.08 -11.43 6.97
C VAL A 199 8.13 -12.36 7.56
N ALA A 200 7.76 -13.08 8.61
CA ALA A 200 8.64 -14.06 9.23
C ALA A 200 7.81 -15.22 9.76
N GLY A 201 8.44 -16.38 9.88
CA GLY A 201 7.86 -17.54 10.53
C GLY A 201 8.87 -18.20 11.43
N LEU A 202 8.38 -18.99 12.37
CA LEU A 202 9.20 -19.84 13.22
C LEU A 202 8.59 -21.23 13.26
N SER A 203 9.44 -22.24 13.09
CA SER A 203 9.08 -23.65 13.16
C SER A 203 9.85 -24.35 14.26
N VAL A 204 9.22 -25.29 14.94
CA VAL A 204 9.84 -26.15 15.94
C VAL A 204 9.52 -27.61 15.66
N THR A 205 10.50 -28.49 15.83
CA THR A 205 10.35 -29.95 15.68
C THR A 205 9.70 -30.57 16.91
N GLU A 206 10.22 -30.29 18.10
CA GLU A 206 9.73 -30.81 19.39
C GLU A 206 9.42 -29.63 20.33
N GLY A 207 8.25 -29.57 20.95
CA GLY A 207 7.82 -28.43 21.76
C GLY A 207 6.74 -27.59 21.08
N GLY A 208 6.86 -26.26 21.11
CA GLY A 208 5.80 -25.38 20.61
C GLY A 208 6.23 -23.94 20.35
N VAL A 209 5.44 -23.28 19.50
CA VAL A 209 5.54 -21.85 19.20
C VAL A 209 4.44 -21.10 19.94
N PHE A 210 4.85 -20.04 20.62
CA PHE A 210 3.99 -19.18 21.42
C PHE A 210 4.02 -17.77 20.87
N LYS A 211 2.93 -17.02 21.10
CA LYS A 211 2.82 -15.64 20.64
C LYS A 211 2.34 -14.73 21.74
N TYR A 212 2.75 -13.47 21.65
CA TYR A 212 2.21 -12.39 22.47
C TYR A 212 1.94 -11.16 21.60
N MET A 213 0.76 -10.58 21.77
CA MET A 213 0.33 -9.36 21.08
C MET A 213 0.16 -8.24 22.10
N HIS A 214 0.85 -7.12 21.88
CA HIS A 214 0.71 -5.93 22.71
C HIS A 214 -0.18 -4.90 22.02
N ASN A 215 -1.04 -4.23 22.81
CA ASN A 215 -2.11 -3.35 22.31
C ASN A 215 -2.97 -4.05 21.25
N ALA A 216 -3.51 -5.20 21.63
CA ALA A 216 -4.31 -6.04 20.75
C ALA A 216 -5.59 -5.32 20.31
N LEU A 217 -5.82 -5.29 19.00
CA LEU A 217 -7.09 -4.87 18.38
C LEU A 217 -8.04 -6.07 18.18
N GLY A 218 -7.50 -7.29 18.25
CA GLY A 218 -8.20 -8.57 18.23
C GLY A 218 -7.24 -9.70 18.61
N ASP A 219 -7.70 -10.95 18.58
CA ASP A 219 -6.96 -12.11 19.12
C ASP A 219 -5.57 -12.32 18.48
N ASP A 220 -5.45 -12.03 17.19
CA ASP A 220 -4.23 -12.28 16.40
C ASP A 220 -3.52 -11.00 15.96
N MET A 221 -3.99 -9.82 16.36
CA MET A 221 -3.57 -8.55 15.77
C MET A 221 -3.34 -7.44 16.80
N GLY A 222 -2.28 -6.66 16.61
CA GLY A 222 -1.89 -5.59 17.53
C GLY A 222 -0.81 -4.69 16.97
N LYS A 223 -0.34 -3.73 17.77
CA LYS A 223 0.76 -2.82 17.36
C LYS A 223 2.14 -3.48 17.40
N LEU A 224 2.30 -4.49 18.25
CA LEU A 224 3.53 -5.25 18.40
C LEU A 224 3.15 -6.72 18.60
N GLY A 225 3.83 -7.59 17.85
CA GLY A 225 3.67 -9.04 17.96
C GLY A 225 5.03 -9.70 18.14
N VAL A 226 5.09 -10.67 19.05
CA VAL A 226 6.28 -11.48 19.31
C VAL A 226 5.92 -12.94 19.10
N LEU A 227 6.80 -13.67 18.41
CA LEU A 227 6.79 -15.13 18.34
C LEU A 227 7.99 -15.68 19.12
N VAL A 228 7.75 -16.70 19.94
CA VAL A 228 8.79 -17.44 20.67
C VAL A 228 8.65 -18.91 20.34
N ALA A 229 9.69 -19.48 19.78
CA ALA A 229 9.83 -20.92 19.55
C ALA A 229 10.56 -21.54 20.75
N LEU A 230 9.95 -22.52 21.41
CA LEU A 230 10.59 -23.29 22.48
C LEU A 230 10.69 -24.74 22.08
N ASP A 231 11.93 -25.24 22.01
CA ASP A 231 12.18 -26.66 21.90
C ASP A 231 12.07 -27.32 23.29
N SER A 232 11.20 -28.32 23.42
CA SER A 232 11.05 -29.04 24.68
C SER A 232 10.49 -30.44 24.50
N LYS A 233 11.10 -31.40 25.22
CA LYS A 233 10.65 -32.80 25.34
C LYS A 233 9.66 -33.03 26.50
N THR A 234 9.17 -31.95 27.11
CA THR A 234 8.38 -32.00 28.34
C THR A 234 6.95 -32.49 28.07
N THR A 235 6.44 -33.35 28.95
CA THR A 235 5.05 -33.84 28.90
C THR A 235 4.03 -32.85 29.50
N ASN A 236 4.48 -31.89 30.30
CA ASN A 236 3.67 -30.82 30.86
C ASN A 236 3.42 -29.68 29.85
N LEU A 237 2.39 -29.85 29.03
CA LEU A 237 1.99 -28.87 28.00
C LEU A 237 1.48 -27.55 28.59
N GLU A 238 0.85 -27.56 29.76
CA GLU A 238 0.31 -26.35 30.38
C GLU A 238 1.42 -25.46 30.94
N GLY A 239 2.41 -26.06 31.62
CA GLY A 239 3.60 -25.36 32.09
C GLY A 239 4.39 -24.75 30.93
N LEU A 240 4.53 -25.49 29.83
CA LEU A 240 5.22 -24.99 28.62
C LEU A 240 4.48 -23.80 28.00
N LYS A 241 3.15 -23.86 27.91
CA LYS A 241 2.32 -22.74 27.40
C LYS A 241 2.46 -21.49 28.25
N LYS A 242 2.42 -21.64 29.58
CA LYS A 242 2.57 -20.52 30.51
C LYS A 242 3.94 -19.87 30.35
N LEU A 243 5.01 -20.69 30.40
CA LEU A 243 6.38 -20.23 30.23
C LEU A 243 6.58 -19.54 28.88
N GLY A 244 6.11 -20.13 27.78
CA GLY A 244 6.25 -19.56 26.45
C GLY A 244 5.54 -18.21 26.29
N THR A 245 4.38 -18.04 26.92
CA THR A 245 3.66 -16.76 26.93
C THR A 245 4.40 -15.71 27.76
N GLU A 246 4.88 -16.07 28.97
CA GLU A 246 5.65 -15.17 29.84
C GLU A 246 6.97 -14.74 29.19
N LEU A 247 7.65 -15.66 28.49
CA LEU A 247 8.86 -15.33 27.72
C LEU A 247 8.54 -14.41 26.54
N ALA A 248 7.45 -14.64 25.81
CA ALA A 248 7.03 -13.73 24.74
C ALA A 248 6.72 -12.32 25.26
N MET A 249 6.12 -12.21 26.44
CA MET A 249 5.92 -10.92 27.12
C MET A 249 7.25 -10.27 27.53
N HIS A 250 8.18 -11.06 28.07
CA HIS A 250 9.50 -10.57 28.45
C HIS A 250 10.27 -10.03 27.24
N VAL A 251 10.26 -10.75 26.12
CA VAL A 251 10.89 -10.32 24.87
C VAL A 251 10.23 -9.04 24.33
N ALA A 252 8.90 -8.93 24.41
CA ALA A 252 8.18 -7.73 23.99
C ALA A 252 8.58 -6.48 24.81
N ALA A 253 8.83 -6.65 26.11
CA ALA A 253 9.23 -5.55 26.98
C ALA A 253 10.74 -5.24 26.91
N GLY A 254 11.58 -6.27 26.86
CA GLY A 254 13.03 -6.16 26.93
C GLY A 254 13.72 -5.84 25.60
N GLY A 255 13.08 -6.17 24.46
CA GLY A 255 13.66 -6.00 23.13
C GLY A 255 15.09 -6.54 22.97
N PRO A 256 15.39 -7.77 23.44
CA PRO A 256 16.74 -8.31 23.41
C PRO A 256 17.24 -8.44 21.96
N LEU A 257 18.51 -8.12 21.73
CA LEU A 257 19.15 -8.27 20.42
C LEU A 257 19.51 -9.74 20.11
N TYR A 258 19.69 -10.55 21.16
CA TYR A 258 20.05 -11.96 21.08
C TYR A 258 19.24 -12.73 22.12
N ALA A 259 18.72 -13.88 21.72
CA ALA A 259 17.98 -14.82 22.55
C ALA A 259 18.54 -16.22 22.31
#